data_AF-A0A0T1W7T5-F1
#
_entry.id   AF-A0A0T1W7T5-F1
#
_cell.length_a   1.000
_cell.length_b   1.000
_cell.length_c   1.000
_cell.angle_alpha   90.00
_cell.angle_beta   90.00
_cell.angle_gamma   90.00
#
_symmetry.space_group_name_H-M   'P 1'
#
loop_
_entity.id
_entity.type
_entity.pdbx_description
1 polymer ?
#
loop_
_entity_poly.entity_id
_entity_poly.type
_entity_poly.pdbx_seq_one_letter_code
_entity_poly.pdbx_strand_id
1 'polypeptide(L)'
;MRRLLTVAASSEAPADVPVFDPDVRWRLHPQVAVRPEPFGALLYHFGTRKLSFLKNTKIVEVVNSLDAHPDARSACRAAGIDDAALAPYLHALGVLVTSKMLVREENT
;
A
#
# COMPACT_ATOMS: atom_id res chain seq x y z
N MET A 1 31.91 29.69 -6.19
CA MET A 1 31.05 29.28 -7.32
C MET A 1 30.03 28.26 -6.83
N ARG A 2 28.78 28.65 -6.55
CA ARG A 2 27.71 27.73 -6.11
C ARG A 2 26.96 27.24 -7.35
N ARG A 3 27.09 25.95 -7.69
CA ARG A 3 26.30 25.30 -8.74
C ARG A 3 24.90 24.99 -8.19
N LEU A 4 23.86 25.59 -8.76
CA LEU A 4 22.48 25.14 -8.58
C LEU A 4 22.34 23.78 -9.30
N LEU A 5 22.02 22.73 -8.55
CA LEU A 5 21.52 21.47 -9.10
C LEU A 5 20.01 21.63 -9.31
N THR A 6 19.59 21.83 -10.56
CA THR A 6 18.18 21.74 -10.95
C THR A 6 17.79 20.26 -10.92
N VAL A 7 16.96 19.88 -9.96
CA VAL A 7 16.29 18.57 -9.98
C VAL A 7 15.18 18.67 -11.03
N ALA A 8 15.28 17.89 -12.10
CA ALA A 8 14.17 17.67 -12.99
C ALA A 8 13.16 16.77 -12.27
N ALA A 9 11.98 17.30 -11.94
CA ALA A 9 10.85 16.46 -11.59
C ALA A 9 10.40 15.77 -12.87
N SER A 10 10.72 14.48 -13.02
CA SER A 10 10.10 13.63 -14.03
C SER A 10 8.62 13.51 -13.69
N SER A 11 7.79 14.35 -14.32
CA SER A 11 6.35 14.19 -14.35
C SER A 11 6.04 13.08 -15.33
N GLU A 12 6.08 11.83 -14.87
CA GLU A 12 5.35 10.77 -15.56
C GLU A 12 3.87 11.20 -15.59
N ALA A 13 3.29 11.28 -16.79
CA ALA A 13 1.85 11.38 -17.00
C ALA A 13 1.14 10.30 -16.15
N PRO A 14 -0.11 10.50 -15.70
CA PRO A 14 -0.79 9.48 -14.90
C PRO A 14 -1.03 8.24 -15.76
N ALA A 15 -0.08 7.31 -15.72
CA ALA A 15 -0.33 5.92 -16.05
C ALA A 15 -1.51 5.47 -15.17
N ASP A 16 -2.49 4.85 -15.83
CA ASP A 16 -3.70 4.26 -15.26
C ASP A 16 -3.52 3.91 -13.78
N VAL A 17 -4.07 4.75 -12.89
CA VAL A 17 -3.93 4.51 -11.46
C VAL A 17 -4.84 3.32 -11.17
N PRO A 18 -4.31 2.17 -10.72
CA PRO A 18 -5.14 0.99 -10.53
C PRO A 18 -6.27 1.32 -9.55
N VAL A 19 -7.51 1.01 -9.95
CA VAL A 19 -8.68 1.15 -9.08
C VAL A 19 -8.63 0.01 -8.06
N PHE A 20 -8.77 0.35 -6.77
CA PHE A 20 -8.83 -0.67 -5.73
C PHE A 20 -10.14 -1.45 -5.80
N ASP A 21 -10.01 -2.76 -5.97
CA ASP A 21 -11.08 -3.74 -5.91
C ASP A 21 -10.84 -4.64 -4.68
N PRO A 22 -11.70 -4.59 -3.66
CA PRO A 22 -11.50 -5.37 -2.44
C PRO A 22 -11.71 -6.88 -2.63
N ASP A 23 -12.27 -7.31 -3.75
CA ASP A 23 -12.66 -8.69 -4.03
C ASP A 23 -11.63 -9.43 -4.91
N VAL A 24 -10.43 -8.85 -5.08
CA VAL A 24 -9.28 -9.47 -5.76
C VAL A 24 -8.05 -9.53 -4.85
N ARG A 25 -7.08 -10.38 -5.23
CA ARG A 25 -5.81 -10.52 -4.51
C ARG A 25 -4.90 -9.30 -4.73
N TRP A 26 -4.30 -8.84 -3.64
CA TRP A 26 -3.32 -7.76 -3.60
C TRP A 26 -2.04 -8.24 -2.91
N ARG A 27 -0.96 -7.50 -3.12
CA ARG A 27 0.29 -7.65 -2.38
C ARG A 27 1.01 -6.30 -2.27
N LEU A 28 2.01 -6.24 -1.39
CA LEU A 28 2.99 -5.15 -1.41
C LEU A 28 3.71 -5.10 -2.76
N HIS A 29 3.91 -3.89 -3.27
CA HIS A 29 4.75 -3.71 -4.45
C HIS A 29 6.17 -4.20 -4.11
N PRO A 30 6.87 -4.95 -4.98
CA PRO A 30 8.22 -5.46 -4.73
C PRO A 30 9.31 -4.39 -4.52
N GLN A 31 8.97 -3.10 -4.68
CA GLN A 31 9.86 -1.96 -4.46
C GLN A 31 9.48 -1.19 -3.19
N VAL A 32 8.60 -1.74 -2.36
CA VAL A 32 8.19 -1.14 -1.09
C VAL A 32 8.91 -1.83 0.06
N ALA A 33 9.64 -1.05 0.84
CA ALA A 33 10.14 -1.48 2.13
C ALA A 33 9.13 -1.12 3.22
N VAL A 34 8.88 -2.07 4.12
CA VAL A 34 8.09 -1.86 5.33
C VAL A 34 9.04 -1.74 6.52
N ARG A 35 8.95 -0.63 7.25
CA ARG A 35 9.64 -0.44 8.53
C ARG A 35 8.61 -0.44 9.67
N PRO A 36 8.55 -1.50 10.47
CA PRO A 36 7.65 -1.57 11.63
C PRO A 36 8.00 -0.52 12.69
N GLU A 37 6.98 0.02 13.34
CA GLU A 37 7.09 0.94 14.47
C GLU A 37 6.02 0.62 15.52
N PRO A 38 6.18 1.02 16.80
CA PRO A 38 5.21 0.67 17.86
C PRO A 38 3.77 1.12 17.58
N PHE A 39 3.59 2.17 16.77
CA PHE A 39 2.28 2.70 16.37
C PHE A 39 1.77 2.16 15.03
N GLY A 40 2.56 1.37 14.29
CA GLY A 40 2.21 0.91 12.94
C GLY A 40 3.45 0.69 12.07
N ALA A 41 3.56 1.41 10.94
CA ALA A 41 4.70 1.24 10.02
C ALA A 41 4.93 2.45 9.11
N LEU A 42 6.16 2.57 8.63
CA LEU A 42 6.54 3.44 7.51
C LEU A 42 6.74 2.58 6.26
N LEU A 43 6.08 2.95 5.17
CA LEU A 43 6.20 2.30 3.86
C LEU A 43 6.94 3.23 2.91
N TYR A 44 8.08 2.77 2.38
CA TYR A 44 8.88 3.54 1.43
C TYR A 44 8.97 2.83 0.09
N HIS A 45 8.54 3.49 -0.98
CA HIS A 45 8.64 2.98 -2.33
C HIS A 45 9.92 3.47 -3.02
N PHE A 46 10.85 2.57 -3.38
CA PHE A 46 12.14 2.93 -3.96
C PHE A 46 12.05 3.60 -5.33
N GLY A 47 11.14 3.14 -6.21
CA GLY A 47 10.90 3.76 -7.53
C GLY A 47 10.34 5.18 -7.47
N THR A 48 9.19 5.38 -6.78
CA THR A 48 8.53 6.70 -6.72
C THR A 48 9.06 7.63 -5.65
N ARG A 49 9.86 7.12 -4.70
CA ARG A 49 10.35 7.82 -3.50
C ARG A 49 9.24 8.32 -2.58
N LYS A 50 8.02 7.80 -2.70
CA LYS A 50 6.90 8.13 -1.81
C LYS A 50 7.09 7.45 -0.44
N LEU A 51 6.63 8.14 0.59
CA LEU A 51 6.56 7.64 1.96
C LEU A 51 5.09 7.63 2.40
N SER A 52 4.62 6.51 2.96
CA SER A 52 3.28 6.37 3.54
C SER A 52 3.38 5.89 4.99
N PHE A 53 2.44 6.32 5.82
CA PHE A 53 2.40 6.00 7.24
C PHE A 53 1.15 5.20 7.55
N LEU A 54 1.33 4.02 8.13
CA LEU A 54 0.28 3.23 8.74
C LEU A 54 0.25 3.54 10.23
N LYS A 55 -0.91 4.01 10.72
CA LYS A 55 -1.08 4.56 12.08
C LYS A 55 -1.64 3.56 13.11
N ASN A 56 -1.76 2.29 12.74
CA ASN A 56 -2.18 1.22 13.65
C ASN A 56 -1.53 -0.09 13.19
N THR A 57 -1.12 -0.94 14.12
CA THR A 57 -0.58 -2.28 13.87
C THR A 57 -1.54 -3.20 13.12
N LYS A 58 -2.87 -3.09 13.29
CA LYS A 58 -3.84 -3.91 12.56
C LYS A 58 -3.75 -3.75 11.04
N ILE A 59 -3.63 -2.51 10.53
CA ILE A 59 -3.48 -2.32 9.07
C ILE A 59 -2.11 -2.81 8.58
N VAL A 60 -1.08 -2.81 9.43
CA VAL A 60 0.24 -3.39 9.11
C VAL A 60 0.13 -4.91 8.97
N GLU A 61 -0.58 -5.57 9.90
CA GLU A 61 -0.86 -7.00 9.83
C GLU A 61 -1.58 -7.35 8.53
N VAL A 62 -2.67 -6.64 8.20
CA VAL A 62 -3.40 -6.83 6.93
C VAL A 62 -2.48 -6.69 5.73
N VAL A 63 -1.73 -5.59 5.62
CA VAL A 63 -0.86 -5.32 4.46
C VAL A 63 0.20 -6.40 4.27
N ASN A 64 0.75 -6.94 5.36
CA ASN A 64 1.75 -8.00 5.31
C ASN A 64 1.18 -9.39 5.01
N SER A 65 -0.13 -9.61 5.19
CA SER A 65 -0.78 -10.90 4.92
C SER A 65 -1.56 -10.95 3.60
N LEU A 66 -1.70 -9.82 2.90
CA LEU A 66 -2.54 -9.72 1.68
C LEU A 66 -2.26 -10.82 0.64
N ASP A 67 -0.99 -11.18 0.43
CA ASP A 67 -0.59 -12.18 -0.57
C ASP A 67 -1.01 -13.62 -0.21
N ALA A 68 -1.19 -13.89 1.08
CA ALA A 68 -1.66 -15.17 1.61
C ALA A 68 -3.19 -15.33 1.50
N HIS A 69 -3.92 -14.31 1.08
CA HIS A 69 -5.39 -14.31 1.02
C HIS A 69 -5.92 -14.16 -0.42
N PRO A 70 -7.12 -14.68 -0.71
CA PRO A 70 -7.73 -14.54 -2.03
C PRO A 70 -8.16 -13.10 -2.34
N ASP A 71 -8.47 -12.31 -1.31
CA ASP A 71 -8.98 -10.95 -1.44
C ASP A 71 -8.69 -10.11 -0.17
N ALA A 72 -8.88 -8.79 -0.28
CA ALA A 72 -8.58 -7.85 0.81
C ALA A 72 -9.51 -8.00 2.02
N ARG A 73 -10.77 -8.44 1.82
CA ARG A 73 -11.73 -8.65 2.90
C ARG A 73 -11.35 -9.86 3.73
N SER A 74 -10.94 -10.94 3.06
CA SER A 74 -10.44 -12.17 3.66
C SER A 74 -9.22 -11.89 4.54
N ALA A 75 -8.28 -11.05 4.08
CA ALA A 75 -7.14 -10.61 4.89
C ALA A 75 -7.55 -9.79 6.12
N CYS A 76 -8.49 -8.84 5.97
CA CYS A 76 -9.02 -8.08 7.09
C CYS A 76 -9.69 -8.97 8.15
N ARG A 77 -10.52 -9.94 7.72
CA ARG A 77 -11.17 -10.89 8.64
C ARG A 77 -10.16 -11.77 9.36
N ALA A 78 -9.12 -12.23 8.67
CA ALA A 78 -8.03 -13.00 9.28
C ALA A 78 -7.28 -12.20 10.36
N ALA A 79 -7.14 -10.88 10.18
CA ALA A 79 -6.62 -9.95 11.19
C ALA A 79 -7.66 -9.54 12.27
N GLY A 80 -8.79 -10.25 12.34
CA GLY A 80 -9.86 -10.01 13.33
C GLY A 80 -10.56 -8.66 13.16
N ILE A 81 -10.73 -8.19 11.92
CA ILE A 81 -11.54 -7.01 11.60
C ILE A 81 -12.91 -7.49 11.14
N ASP A 82 -13.93 -7.21 11.94
CA ASP A 82 -15.32 -7.53 11.60
C ASP A 82 -15.84 -6.67 10.45
N ASP A 83 -16.86 -7.17 9.75
CA ASP A 83 -17.47 -6.49 8.59
C ASP A 83 -17.95 -5.06 8.93
N ALA A 84 -18.42 -4.82 10.16
CA ALA A 84 -18.82 -3.48 10.63
C ALA A 84 -17.65 -2.49 10.75
N ALA A 85 -16.43 -2.99 10.98
CA ALA A 85 -15.22 -2.18 11.12
C ALA A 85 -14.39 -2.11 9.82
N LEU A 86 -14.83 -2.78 8.75
CA LEU A 86 -14.03 -3.03 7.55
C LEU A 86 -13.80 -1.78 6.68
N ALA A 87 -14.80 -0.90 6.59
CA ALA A 87 -14.79 0.28 5.71
C ALA A 87 -13.51 1.16 5.80
N PRO A 88 -13.03 1.59 6.99
CA PRO A 88 -11.79 2.37 7.08
C PRO A 88 -10.54 1.63 6.60
N TYR A 89 -10.48 0.30 6.76
CA TYR A 89 -9.34 -0.49 6.28
C TYR A 89 -9.33 -0.59 4.76
N LEU A 90 -10.49 -0.82 4.13
CA LEU A 90 -10.61 -0.83 2.66
C LEU A 90 -10.26 0.52 2.06
N HIS A 91 -10.69 1.62 2.70
CA HIS A 91 -10.28 2.95 2.27
C HIS A 91 -8.76 3.13 2.37
N ALA A 92 -8.14 2.75 3.49
CA ALA A 92 -6.69 2.82 3.64
C ALA A 92 -5.95 2.01 2.56
N LEU A 93 -6.41 0.80 2.26
CA LEU A 93 -5.86 -0.02 1.18
C LEU A 93 -6.01 0.66 -0.20
N GLY A 94 -7.16 1.29 -0.48
CA GLY A 94 -7.36 2.07 -1.70
C GLY A 94 -6.39 3.25 -1.84
N VAL A 95 -6.07 3.93 -0.74
CA VAL A 95 -5.04 4.99 -0.74
C VAL A 95 -3.67 4.40 -1.02
N LEU A 96 -3.34 3.23 -0.47
CA LEU A 96 -2.07 2.55 -0.74
C LEU A 96 -1.94 2.10 -2.21
N VAL A 97 -3.02 1.67 -2.85
CA VAL A 97 -3.03 1.37 -4.29
C VAL A 97 -2.77 2.66 -5.10
N THR A 98 -3.48 3.74 -4.78
CA THR A 98 -3.29 5.04 -5.44
C THR A 98 -1.86 5.58 -5.28
N SER A 99 -1.21 5.27 -4.16
CA SER A 99 0.18 5.67 -3.89
C SER A 99 1.23 4.69 -4.43
N LYS A 100 0.82 3.64 -5.16
CA LYS A 100 1.64 2.55 -5.71
C LYS A 100 2.29 1.65 -4.64
N MET A 101 1.83 1.71 -3.39
CA MET A 101 2.35 0.87 -2.32
C MET A 101 1.90 -0.59 -2.44
N LEU A 102 0.69 -0.80 -2.98
CA LEU A 102 0.13 -2.11 -3.28
C LEU A 102 -0.01 -2.30 -4.79
N VAL A 103 0.12 -3.56 -5.23
CA VAL A 103 -0.16 -3.99 -6.60
C VAL A 103 -1.10 -5.18 -6.57
N ARG A 104 -1.92 -5.30 -7.62
CA ARG A 104 -2.74 -6.49 -7.81
C ARG A 104 -1.82 -7.68 -8.07
N GLU A 105 -2.16 -8.84 -7.54
CA GLU A 105 -1.46 -10.07 -7.93
C GLU A 105 -1.87 -10.43 -9.36
N GLU A 106 -0.91 -10.49 -10.28
CA GLU A 106 -1.13 -11.03 -11.60
C GLU A 106 -1.10 -12.55 -11.48
N ASN A 107 -2.26 -13.19 -11.69
CA ASN A 107 -2.36 -14.64 -11.69
C ASN A 107 -1.56 -15.17 -12.90
N THR A 108 -0.31 -15.58 -12.66
CA THR A 108 0.56 -16.20 -13.67
C THR A 108 0.15 -17.64 -13.91
#